data_AF-A0AAX1PEG7-F1
#
_entry.id   AF-A0AAX1PEG7-F1
#
_cell.length_a   1.000
_cell.length_b   1.000
_cell.length_c   1.000
_cell.angle_alpha   90.00
_cell.angle_beta   90.00
_cell.angle_gamma   90.00
#
_symmetry.space_group_name_H-M   'P 1'
#
loop_
_entity.id
_entity.type
_entity.pdbx_description
1 polymer ?
#
loop_
_entity_poly.entity_id
_entity_poly.type
_entity_poly.pdbx_seq_one_letter_code
_entity_poly.pdbx_strand_id
1 'polypeptide(L)' 'MDDLKAGDVRIFAKSGNTVRLIERDGEGWVVERTTGASAGKQMWCPFRSLVKSLDSE' A
#
# COMPACT_ATOMS: atom_id res chain seq x y z
N MET A 1 -3.87 -6.57 15.66
CA MET A 1 -3.07 -6.36 14.44
C MET A 1 -4.07 -6.19 13.30
N ASP A 2 -3.93 -5.15 12.49
CA ASP A 2 -4.80 -4.99 11.33
C ASP A 2 -4.51 -6.10 10.31
N ASP A 3 -5.43 -7.04 10.15
CA ASP A 3 -5.37 -8.04 9.08
C ASP A 3 -5.60 -7.37 7.73
N LEU A 4 -4.52 -7.03 7.03
CA LEU A 4 -4.57 -6.55 5.66
C LEU A 4 -5.14 -7.64 4.74
N LYS A 5 -6.04 -7.25 3.83
CA LYS A 5 -6.60 -8.14 2.80
C LYS A 5 -6.47 -7.52 1.41
N ALA A 6 -6.50 -8.37 0.38
CA ALA A 6 -6.59 -7.92 -0.99
C ALA A 6 -7.83 -7.02 -1.17
N GLY A 7 -7.66 -5.93 -1.91
CA GLY A 7 -8.66 -4.89 -2.12
C GLY A 7 -8.63 -3.73 -1.13
N ASP A 8 -7.97 -3.87 0.04
CA ASP A 8 -7.82 -2.77 0.99
C ASP A 8 -7.03 -1.61 0.37
N VAL A 9 -7.35 -0.39 0.81
CA VAL A 9 -6.61 0.82 0.44
C VAL A 9 -5.72 1.24 1.59
N ARG A 10 -4.45 1.49 1.29
CA ARG A 10 -3.42 1.94 2.24
C ARG A 10 -2.60 3.08 1.65
N ILE A 11 -1.84 3.74 2.50
CA ILE A 11 -0.87 4.75 2.09
C ILE A 11 0.52 4.13 2.12
N PHE A 12 1.26 4.28 1.03
CA PHE A 12 2.67 3.92 1.01
C PHE A 12 3.49 5.02 1.68
N ALA A 13 3.91 4.78 2.92
CA ALA A 13 4.54 5.77 3.81
C ALA A 13 5.75 6.48 3.20
N LYS A 14 6.52 5.79 2.35
CA LYS A 14 7.72 6.36 1.73
C LYS A 14 7.42 7.49 0.73
N SER A 15 6.28 7.42 0.04
CA SER A 15 5.94 8.38 -1.02
C SER A 15 4.64 9.14 -0.76
N GLY A 16 3.89 8.77 0.29
CA GLY A 16 2.56 9.30 0.57
C GLY A 16 1.48 8.92 -0.45
N ASN A 17 1.75 7.98 -1.36
CA ASN A 17 0.78 7.61 -2.39
C ASN A 17 -0.27 6.65 -1.83
N THR A 18 -1.50 6.81 -2.29
CA THR A 18 -2.57 5.85 -2.04
C THR A 18 -2.39 4.64 -2.94
N VAL A 19 -2.45 3.46 -2.35
CA VAL A 19 -2.28 2.18 -3.03
C VAL A 19 -3.37 1.19 -2.61
N ARG A 20 -3.78 0.33 -3.53
CA ARG A 20 -4.72 -0.77 -3.30
C ARG A 20 -3.95 -2.07 -3.20
N LEU A 21 -4.21 -2.87 -2.19
CA LEU A 21 -3.60 -4.19 -2.03
C LEU A 21 -4.15 -5.15 -3.08
N ILE A 22 -3.27 -5.86 -3.78
CA ILE A 22 -3.65 -6.82 -4.83
C ILE A 22 -3.41 -8.24 -4.32
N GLU A 23 -2.18 -8.54 -3.91
CA GLU A 23 -1.78 -9.88 -3.50
C GLU A 23 -0.76 -9.81 -2.36
N ARG A 24 -0.85 -10.74 -1.41
CA ARG A 24 0.12 -10.87 -0.33
C ARG A 24 1.30 -11.70 -0.81
N ASP A 25 2.51 -11.15 -0.66
CA ASP A 25 3.74 -11.78 -1.09
C ASP A 25 4.77 -11.74 0.05
N GLY A 26 4.87 -12.85 0.80
CA GLY A 26 5.74 -12.98 1.97
C GLY A 26 5.48 -11.92 3.05
N GLU A 27 6.49 -11.10 3.33
CA GLU A 27 6.46 -9.98 4.29
C GLU A 27 5.90 -8.67 3.69
N GLY A 28 5.38 -8.73 2.47
CA GLY A 28 4.90 -7.57 1.73
C GLY A 28 3.61 -7.84 0.96
N TRP A 29 3.29 -6.88 0.11
CA TRP A 29 2.13 -6.89 -0.77
C TRP A 29 2.50 -6.35 -2.14
N VAL A 30 2.00 -7.01 -3.17
CA VAL A 30 1.82 -6.38 -4.47
C VAL A 30 0.65 -5.41 -4.35
N VAL A 31 0.89 -4.15 -4.68
CA VAL A 31 -0.08 -3.07 -4.59
C VAL A 31 -0.20 -2.34 -5.91
N GLU A 32 -1.39 -1.81 -6.19
CA GLU A 32 -1.65 -0.93 -7.33
C GLU A 32 -1.73 0.51 -6.84
N ARG A 33 -1.03 1.44 -7.51
CA ARG A 33 -1.21 2.87 -7.23
C ARG A 33 -2.57 3.33 -7.73
N THR A 34 -3.35 3.96 -6.86
CA THR A 34 -4.69 4.46 -7.23
C THR A 34 -4.67 5.95 -7.56
N THR A 35 -3.59 6.66 -7.23
CA THR A 35 -3.46 8.12 -7.42
C THR A 35 -2.13 8.52 -8.06
N GLY A 36 -2.09 9.73 -8.64
CA GLY A 36 -0.92 10.35 -9.24
C GLY A 36 -0.56 9.85 -10.65
N ALA A 37 0.58 10.29 -11.19
CA ALA A 37 1.03 9.97 -12.55
C ALA A 37 1.36 8.48 -12.79
N SER A 38 1.36 7.67 -11.73
CA SER A 38 1.59 6.22 -11.79
C SER A 38 0.33 5.42 -11.42
N ALA A 39 -0.85 6.03 -11.45
CA ALA A 39 -2.11 5.33 -11.26
C ALA A 39 -2.23 4.13 -12.23
N GLY A 40 -2.72 2.99 -11.72
CA GLY A 40 -2.83 1.72 -12.45
C GLY A 40 -1.53 0.92 -12.56
N LYS A 41 -0.39 1.45 -12.10
CA LYS A 41 0.86 0.67 -12.04
C LYS A 41 0.94 -0.11 -10.74
N GLN A 42 1.33 -1.38 -10.87
CA GLN A 42 1.62 -2.25 -9.73
C GLN A 42 3.06 -2.09 -9.24
N MET A 43 3.28 -2.31 -7.95
CA MET A 43 4.60 -2.41 -7.34
C MET A 43 4.54 -3.28 -6.07
N TRP A 44 5.68 -3.83 -5.69
CA TRP A 44 5.81 -4.51 -4.40
C TRP A 44 6.14 -3.52 -3.29
N CYS A 45 5.45 -3.65 -2.16
CA CYS A 45 5.64 -2.83 -0.96
C CYS A 45 5.78 -3.73 0.28
N PRO A 46 6.76 -3.47 1.16
CA PRO A 46 6.86 -4.19 2.42
C PRO A 46 5.71 -3.79 3.35
N PHE A 47 5.19 -4.75 4.13
CA PHE A 47 4.03 -4.55 5.02
C PHE A 47 4.20 -3.34 5.94
N ARG A 48 5.39 -3.18 6.53
CA ARG A 48 5.73 -2.08 7.45
C ARG A 48 5.63 -0.68 6.84
N SER A 49 5.59 -0.57 5.51
CA SER A 49 5.49 0.71 4.80
C SER A 49 4.06 1.01 4.33
N LEU A 50 3.09 0.14 4.62
CA LEU A 50 1.68 0.32 4.29
C LEU A 50 0.91 0.76 5.55
N VAL A 51 0.57 2.04 5.60
CA VAL A 51 -0.07 2.66 6.77
C VAL A 51 -1.50 3.11 6.44
N LYS A 52 -2.34 3.38 7.46
CA LYS A 52 -3.69 3.94 7.27
C LYS A 52 -3.67 5.46 7.14
N SER A 53 -2.72 6.11 7.80
CA SER A 53 -2.52 7.55 7.87
C SER A 53 -1.02 7.85 7.84
N LEU A 54 -0.64 8.99 7.27
CA LEU A 54 0.74 9.52 7.33
C LEU A 54 1.00 10.32 8.61
N ASP A 55 -0.01 10.44 9.46
CA ASP A 55 0.06 11.16 10.72
C ASP A 55 0.93 10.34 11.69
N SER A 56 2.18 10.76 11.81
CA SER A 56 3.04 10.46 12.95
C SER A 56 2.72 11.51 14.01
N GLU A 57 2.07 11.10 15.10
CA GLU A 57 2.33 11.72 16.40
C GLU A 57 3.76 11.39 16.85
#